data_AF-A0A7C5TAY3-F1
#
_entry.id   AF-A0A7C5TAY3-F1
#
_cell.length_a   1.000
_cell.length_b   1.000
_cell.length_c   1.000
_cell.angle_alpha   90.00
_cell.angle_beta   90.00
_cell.angle_gamma   90.00
#
_symmetry.space_group_name_H-M   'P 1'
#
loop_
_entity.id
_entity.type
_entity.pdbx_description
1 polymer ?
#
loop_
_entity_poly.entity_id
_entity_poly.type
_entity_poly.pdbx_seq_one_letter_code
_entity_poly.pdbx_strand_id
1 'polypeptide(L)'
;MKFALKCSPGQKIERRSERVAIIGAGPAGLGAAGYLICKGFQADVYDKLPEPGGLMIFGIPEYRVPKKNVRAGVKELIELGVNFILKTKVVADEEVHAEGDDFAESKVYLEDLINKYNAVLIATGTWKSRNLGIPGENLKGVYLALDYLYRIYTSELDYLPKSVVYPTGNRVAVIGAGLTAVDAAIEAQRQGAKEVYVLYRRTINEAPAGKMEIQGLIKRGIKFVELTNIVEVLGKDHVEAVKLIKMKLGKPDKSGRPAPEPIPGSEYTMEMDTVIAAIGEIPTPPFKDGCCGIKLTPHGTIDIDQKHRTTRKGVFAAGDVATGPSLIGKALKNGIDAAMAIEEYLLKGGWRE
;
A
#
# COMPACT_ATOMS: atom_id res chain seq x y z
N MET A 1 18.91 -0.44 2.91
CA MET A 1 18.20 0.35 1.89
C MET A 1 18.56 1.79 2.16
N LYS A 2 18.86 2.58 1.12
CA LYS A 2 19.31 3.97 1.30
C LYS A 2 18.22 4.93 0.84
N PHE A 3 17.83 5.87 1.71
CA PHE A 3 16.85 6.91 1.39
C PHE A 3 17.51 8.27 1.16
N ALA A 4 18.65 8.55 1.80
CA ALA A 4 19.50 9.70 1.52
C ALA A 4 20.49 9.39 0.38
N LEU A 5 20.16 9.81 -0.84
CA LEU A 5 20.98 9.52 -2.03
C LEU A 5 22.00 10.61 -2.38
N LYS A 6 21.88 11.79 -1.77
CA LYS A 6 22.65 13.01 -2.14
C LYS A 6 23.56 13.54 -1.04
N CYS A 7 23.55 12.93 0.13
CA CYS A 7 24.40 13.28 1.26
C CYS A 7 24.58 12.06 2.19
N SER A 8 25.45 12.20 3.18
CA SER A 8 25.70 11.20 4.22
C SER A 8 25.81 11.88 5.59
N PRO A 9 25.54 11.16 6.70
CA PRO A 9 25.76 11.67 8.06
C PRO A 9 27.18 12.23 8.23
N GLY A 10 27.29 13.37 8.94
CA GLY A 10 28.56 14.09 9.15
C GLY A 10 28.98 15.03 8.01
N GLN A 11 28.30 15.01 6.86
CA GLN A 11 28.52 16.00 5.81
C GLN A 11 27.99 17.38 6.25
N LYS A 12 28.76 18.44 6.02
CA LYS A 12 28.29 19.82 6.25
C LYS A 12 27.22 20.18 5.22
N ILE A 13 25.99 20.38 5.68
CA ILE A 13 24.85 20.80 4.86
C ILE A 13 24.45 22.20 5.31
N GLU A 14 24.38 23.15 4.39
CA GLU A 14 23.85 24.49 4.66
C GLU A 14 22.35 24.40 4.94
N ARG A 15 21.93 24.80 6.15
CA ARG A 15 20.54 24.66 6.59
C ARG A 15 19.69 25.84 6.13
N ARG A 16 18.47 25.52 5.76
CA ARG A 16 17.42 26.44 5.32
C ARG A 16 16.37 26.63 6.40
N SER A 17 15.69 27.77 6.40
CA SER A 17 14.63 28.06 7.36
C SER A 17 13.29 27.42 6.95
N GLU A 18 13.11 27.13 5.66
CA GLU A 18 11.89 26.55 5.13
C GLU A 18 11.70 25.11 5.60
N ARG A 19 10.46 24.81 5.98
CA ARG A 19 10.05 23.53 6.58
C ARG A 19 8.99 22.86 5.74
N VAL A 20 9.11 21.54 5.63
CA VAL A 20 8.21 20.69 4.86
C VAL A 20 7.62 19.62 5.78
N ALA A 21 6.28 19.53 5.81
CA ALA A 21 5.59 18.42 6.45
C ALA A 21 5.39 17.30 5.42
N ILE A 22 5.77 16.08 5.78
CA ILE A 22 5.61 14.89 4.96
C ILE A 22 4.66 13.95 5.70
N ILE A 23 3.55 13.59 5.07
CA ILE A 23 2.49 12.79 5.68
C ILE A 23 2.59 11.36 5.14
N GLY A 24 3.07 10.45 5.97
CA GLY A 24 3.36 9.06 5.64
C GLY A 24 4.86 8.81 5.50
N ALA A 25 5.38 7.89 6.30
CA ALA A 25 6.77 7.44 6.33
C ALA A 25 6.97 6.13 5.54
N GLY A 26 6.20 5.93 4.46
CA GLY A 26 6.44 4.88 3.48
C GLY A 26 7.58 5.23 2.50
N PRO A 27 7.82 4.42 1.45
CA PRO A 27 8.91 4.63 0.50
C PRO A 27 8.94 6.05 -0.11
N ALA A 28 7.79 6.57 -0.51
CA ALA A 28 7.69 7.91 -1.10
C ALA A 28 8.06 9.02 -0.09
N GLY A 29 7.50 8.98 1.11
CA GLY A 29 7.81 9.96 2.16
C GLY A 29 9.27 9.89 2.62
N LEU A 30 9.82 8.68 2.78
CA LEU A 30 11.24 8.49 3.14
C LEU A 30 12.18 8.99 2.04
N GLY A 31 11.86 8.74 0.76
CA GLY A 31 12.60 9.27 -0.37
C GLY A 31 12.58 10.80 -0.44
N ALA A 32 11.40 11.39 -0.22
CA ALA A 32 11.24 12.83 -0.19
C ALA A 32 12.01 13.47 0.97
N ALA A 33 11.90 12.91 2.18
CA ALA A 33 12.61 13.38 3.36
C ALA A 33 14.13 13.32 3.15
N GLY A 34 14.64 12.19 2.62
CA GLY A 34 16.05 12.02 2.29
C GLY A 34 16.55 13.00 1.23
N TYR A 35 15.74 13.35 0.25
CA TYR A 35 16.10 14.39 -0.72
C TYR A 35 16.16 15.78 -0.07
N LEU A 36 15.09 16.18 0.62
CA LEU A 36 14.92 17.52 1.18
C LEU A 36 15.96 17.82 2.26
N ILE A 37 16.25 16.85 3.14
CA ILE A 37 17.26 17.03 4.20
C ILE A 37 18.65 17.24 3.61
N CYS A 38 18.99 16.54 2.51
CA CYS A 38 20.25 16.73 1.80
C CYS A 38 20.34 18.08 1.07
N LYS A 39 19.21 18.72 0.78
CA LYS A 39 19.14 20.08 0.20
C LYS A 39 19.08 21.19 1.26
N GLY A 40 19.14 20.82 2.54
CA GLY A 40 19.19 21.76 3.67
C GLY A 40 17.83 22.13 4.25
N PHE A 41 16.72 21.68 3.66
CA PHE A 41 15.37 21.93 4.18
C PHE A 41 15.11 21.11 5.45
N GLN A 42 14.20 21.61 6.29
CA GLN A 42 13.72 20.88 7.46
C GLN A 42 12.57 19.96 7.04
N ALA A 43 12.65 18.68 7.39
CA ALA A 43 11.66 17.67 7.05
C ALA A 43 11.07 17.06 8.33
N ASP A 44 9.78 17.33 8.55
CA ASP A 44 8.98 16.74 9.63
C ASP A 44 8.07 15.66 9.02
N VAL A 45 8.29 14.39 9.36
CA VAL A 45 7.55 13.25 8.83
C VAL A 45 6.51 12.78 9.85
N TYR A 46 5.24 12.94 9.54
CA TYR A 46 4.11 12.46 10.33
C TYR A 46 3.70 11.06 9.88
N ASP A 47 3.60 10.12 10.81
CA ASP A 47 3.08 8.77 10.52
C ASP A 47 2.22 8.26 11.67
N LYS A 48 1.15 7.54 11.33
CA LYS A 48 0.24 6.91 12.30
C LYS A 48 0.83 5.66 12.95
N LEU A 49 1.84 5.06 12.32
CA LEU A 49 2.47 3.82 12.76
C LEU A 49 3.53 4.08 13.86
N PRO A 50 3.90 3.05 14.64
CA PRO A 50 4.89 3.18 15.70
C PRO A 50 6.34 3.23 15.19
N GLU A 51 6.58 2.94 13.90
CA GLU A 51 7.90 2.94 13.27
C GLU A 51 7.81 3.41 11.80
N PRO A 52 8.79 4.16 11.26
CA PRO A 52 8.86 4.50 9.85
C PRO A 52 9.07 3.30 8.93
N GLY A 53 8.51 3.34 7.73
CA GLY A 53 8.72 2.34 6.68
C GLY A 53 7.42 1.89 6.00
N GLY A 54 6.27 2.18 6.59
CA GLY A 54 4.96 1.82 6.07
C GLY A 54 4.85 0.32 5.78
N LEU A 55 4.28 -0.05 4.63
CA LEU A 55 4.13 -1.46 4.24
C LEU A 55 5.46 -2.22 4.12
N MET A 56 6.61 -1.54 3.93
CA MET A 56 7.91 -2.22 3.96
C MET A 56 8.21 -2.84 5.33
N ILE A 57 7.70 -2.26 6.42
CA ILE A 57 7.83 -2.80 7.77
C ILE A 57 6.61 -3.65 8.12
N PHE A 58 5.39 -3.19 7.84
CA PHE A 58 4.18 -3.80 8.40
C PHE A 58 3.38 -4.68 7.44
N GLY A 59 3.67 -4.68 6.13
CA GLY A 59 2.82 -5.36 5.13
C GLY A 59 3.53 -6.31 4.16
N ILE A 60 4.86 -6.24 4.06
CA ILE A 60 5.65 -7.06 3.12
C ILE A 60 6.55 -8.01 3.92
N PRO A 61 6.67 -9.31 3.60
CA PRO A 61 7.46 -10.24 4.41
C PRO A 61 8.98 -9.97 4.40
N GLU A 62 9.67 -10.42 5.46
CA GLU A 62 11.14 -10.27 5.65
C GLU A 62 11.96 -10.81 4.46
N TYR A 63 11.55 -11.93 3.85
CA TYR A 63 12.28 -12.53 2.72
C TYR A 63 12.28 -11.67 1.46
N ARG A 64 11.30 -10.77 1.31
CA ARG A 64 11.25 -9.80 0.19
C ARG A 64 11.92 -8.50 0.56
N VAL A 65 11.64 -8.00 1.75
CA VAL A 65 12.17 -6.72 2.24
C VAL A 65 12.75 -6.92 3.64
N PRO A 66 14.08 -7.07 3.76
CA PRO A 66 14.71 -7.24 5.05
C PRO A 66 14.51 -6.00 5.93
N LYS A 67 13.87 -6.16 7.10
CA LYS A 67 13.43 -5.02 7.93
C LYS A 67 14.61 -4.23 8.48
N LYS A 68 15.69 -4.95 8.81
CA LYS A 68 16.98 -4.35 9.20
C LYS A 68 17.51 -3.35 8.18
N ASN A 69 17.28 -3.60 6.89
CA ASN A 69 17.77 -2.71 5.82
C ASN A 69 16.94 -1.44 5.72
N VAL A 70 15.64 -1.51 6.02
CA VAL A 70 14.75 -0.35 6.07
C VAL A 70 15.09 0.50 7.30
N ARG A 71 15.17 -0.13 8.48
CA ARG A 71 15.57 0.50 9.75
C ARG A 71 16.93 1.21 9.67
N ALA A 72 17.92 0.57 9.03
CA ALA A 72 19.23 1.20 8.82
C ALA A 72 19.13 2.48 7.97
N GLY A 73 18.32 2.47 6.91
CA GLY A 73 18.10 3.66 6.08
C GLY A 73 17.34 4.76 6.82
N VAL A 74 16.36 4.39 7.66
CA VAL A 74 15.63 5.34 8.52
C VAL A 74 16.56 5.95 9.57
N LYS A 75 17.43 5.16 10.18
CA LYS A 75 18.43 5.63 11.13
C LYS A 75 19.35 6.69 10.51
N GLU A 76 19.79 6.47 9.26
CA GLU A 76 20.57 7.47 8.51
C GLU A 76 19.82 8.80 8.35
N LEU A 77 18.50 8.76 8.10
CA LEU A 77 17.67 9.98 8.01
C LEU A 77 17.57 10.71 9.35
N ILE A 78 17.42 9.97 10.45
CA ILE A 78 17.40 10.54 11.81
C ILE A 78 18.74 11.24 12.11
N GLU A 79 19.86 10.59 11.79
CA GLU A 79 21.21 11.16 11.96
C GLU A 79 21.43 12.43 11.10
N LEU A 80 20.77 12.52 9.94
CA LEU A 80 20.77 13.71 9.08
C LEU A 80 19.85 14.84 9.59
N GLY A 81 19.02 14.57 10.60
CA GLY A 81 18.13 15.54 11.23
C GLY A 81 16.69 15.54 10.70
N VAL A 82 16.25 14.48 10.01
CA VAL A 82 14.82 14.29 9.72
C VAL A 82 14.10 14.00 11.03
N ASN A 83 13.02 14.72 11.30
CA ASN A 83 12.23 14.55 12.50
C ASN A 83 11.02 13.66 12.21
N PHE A 84 10.86 12.57 12.95
CA PHE A 84 9.75 11.63 12.79
C PHE A 84 8.74 11.81 13.93
N ILE A 85 7.53 12.24 13.59
CA ILE A 85 6.39 12.40 14.48
C ILE A 85 5.47 11.17 14.30
N LEU A 86 5.77 10.13 15.08
CA LEU A 86 5.12 8.81 14.98
C LEU A 86 3.85 8.73 15.82
N LYS A 87 3.07 7.65 15.63
CA LYS A 87 1.77 7.43 16.29
C LYS A 87 0.85 8.65 16.20
N THR A 88 0.96 9.39 15.11
CA THR A 88 0.26 10.65 14.88
C THR A 88 -0.46 10.57 13.54
N LYS A 89 -1.79 10.45 13.57
CA LYS A 89 -2.60 10.38 12.37
C LYS A 89 -2.94 11.79 11.89
N VAL A 90 -2.62 12.09 10.64
CA VAL A 90 -3.13 13.30 9.99
C VAL A 90 -4.53 13.03 9.49
N VAL A 91 -5.47 13.89 9.88
CA VAL A 91 -6.89 13.78 9.55
C VAL A 91 -7.41 15.10 8.97
N ALA A 92 -8.59 15.04 8.37
CA ALA A 92 -9.38 16.21 8.02
C ALA A 92 -10.80 16.05 8.58
N ASP A 93 -11.78 16.71 7.97
CA ASP A 93 -13.14 16.89 8.49
C ASP A 93 -13.87 15.58 8.84
N GLU A 94 -13.64 14.52 8.05
CA GLU A 94 -14.15 13.18 8.34
C GLU A 94 -13.02 12.15 8.29
N GLU A 95 -13.01 11.27 9.30
CA GLU A 95 -11.95 10.28 9.45
C GLU A 95 -12.13 9.11 8.49
N VAL A 96 -11.17 8.96 7.57
CA VAL A 96 -11.04 7.74 6.78
C VAL A 96 -10.31 6.70 7.62
N HIS A 97 -11.00 5.66 8.07
CA HIS A 97 -10.39 4.55 8.83
C HIS A 97 -9.60 3.63 7.91
N ALA A 98 -8.32 3.35 8.17
CA ALA A 98 -7.45 2.49 7.38
C ALA A 98 -6.53 1.64 8.28
N GLU A 99 -6.04 0.51 7.77
CA GLU A 99 -5.17 -0.43 8.50
C GLU A 99 -4.00 0.31 9.18
N GLY A 100 -3.78 0.04 10.46
CA GLY A 100 -2.76 0.71 11.30
C GLY A 100 -3.17 2.02 11.95
N ASP A 101 -4.43 2.44 11.82
CA ASP A 101 -4.97 3.55 12.61
C ASP A 101 -4.99 3.27 14.12
N ASP A 102 -5.06 2.00 14.52
CA ASP A 102 -5.10 1.59 15.93
C ASP A 102 -3.81 1.93 16.70
N PHE A 103 -2.73 2.22 15.98
CA PHE A 103 -1.47 2.70 16.57
C PHE A 103 -1.42 4.21 16.80
N ALA A 104 -2.37 4.97 16.23
CA ALA A 104 -2.38 6.41 16.40
C ALA A 104 -2.79 6.79 17.83
N GLU A 105 -1.91 7.45 18.55
CA GLU A 105 -2.13 7.98 19.90
C GLU A 105 -2.56 9.45 19.87
N SER A 106 -2.30 10.14 18.76
CA SER A 106 -2.68 11.53 18.56
C SER A 106 -3.15 11.80 17.13
N LYS A 107 -3.87 12.92 16.97
CA LYS A 107 -4.38 13.39 15.67
C LYS A 107 -3.95 14.84 15.44
N VAL A 108 -3.63 15.17 14.20
CA VAL A 108 -3.38 16.55 13.75
C VAL A 108 -4.20 16.83 12.50
N TYR A 109 -4.69 18.06 12.36
CA TYR A 109 -5.50 18.44 11.20
C TYR A 109 -4.62 18.82 10.02
N LEU A 110 -5.01 18.37 8.83
CA LEU A 110 -4.29 18.69 7.60
C LEU A 110 -4.20 20.21 7.37
N GLU A 111 -5.29 20.95 7.61
CA GLU A 111 -5.30 22.42 7.42
C GLU A 111 -4.29 23.12 8.35
N ASP A 112 -4.10 22.62 9.58
CA ASP A 112 -3.09 23.16 10.50
C ASP A 112 -1.67 22.97 9.96
N LEU A 113 -1.39 21.80 9.38
CA LEU A 113 -0.10 21.53 8.73
C LEU A 113 0.09 22.44 7.50
N ILE A 114 -0.95 22.63 6.69
CA ILE A 114 -0.91 23.53 5.53
C ILE A 114 -0.59 24.96 5.96
N ASN A 115 -1.15 25.43 7.07
CA ASN A 115 -0.92 26.79 7.58
C ASN A 115 0.44 26.96 8.29
N LYS A 116 0.99 25.88 8.87
CA LYS A 116 2.22 25.91 9.69
C LYS A 116 3.50 25.65 8.89
N TYR A 117 3.43 25.00 7.74
CA TYR A 117 4.59 24.60 6.95
C TYR A 117 4.66 25.37 5.63
N ASN A 118 5.87 25.52 5.08
CA ASN A 118 6.06 26.19 3.79
C ASN A 118 5.58 25.31 2.62
N ALA A 119 5.63 23.98 2.79
CA ALA A 119 5.03 23.01 1.88
C ALA A 119 4.58 21.76 2.64
N VAL A 120 3.59 21.06 2.07
CA VAL A 120 3.09 19.78 2.57
C VAL A 120 3.17 18.73 1.46
N LEU A 121 3.70 17.54 1.78
CA LEU A 121 3.68 16.37 0.91
C LEU A 121 2.80 15.29 1.51
N ILE A 122 1.78 14.84 0.77
CA ILE A 122 0.93 13.71 1.15
C ILE A 122 1.44 12.44 0.48
N ALA A 123 1.86 11.47 1.27
CA ALA A 123 2.46 10.21 0.85
C ALA A 123 1.88 9.01 1.64
N THR A 124 0.58 9.06 1.92
CA THR A 124 -0.11 8.10 2.82
C THR A 124 -0.27 6.70 2.22
N GLY A 125 -0.09 6.52 0.91
CA GLY A 125 -0.17 5.22 0.23
C GLY A 125 -1.60 4.66 0.11
N THR A 126 -1.69 3.33 0.11
CA THR A 126 -2.93 2.55 -0.13
C THR A 126 -3.14 1.54 1.01
N TRP A 127 -3.69 2.00 2.14
CA TRP A 127 -3.89 1.19 3.34
C TRP A 127 -5.30 0.63 3.48
N LYS A 128 -5.93 0.21 2.38
CA LYS A 128 -7.22 -0.48 2.39
C LYS A 128 -7.28 -1.49 1.27
N SER A 129 -7.83 -2.66 1.52
CA SER A 129 -8.13 -3.62 0.45
C SER A 129 -9.44 -3.29 -0.27
N ARG A 130 -9.55 -3.71 -1.53
CA ARG A 130 -10.84 -3.76 -2.24
C ARG A 130 -11.64 -4.98 -1.78
N ASN A 131 -12.93 -4.77 -1.56
CA ASN A 131 -13.90 -5.85 -1.36
C ASN A 131 -14.20 -6.57 -2.67
N LEU A 132 -14.60 -7.85 -2.57
CA LEU A 132 -14.92 -8.67 -3.74
C LEU A 132 -16.19 -8.18 -4.44
N GLY A 133 -17.13 -7.62 -3.68
CA GLY A 133 -18.43 -7.16 -4.17
C GLY A 133 -19.35 -8.31 -4.59
N ILE A 134 -19.27 -9.45 -3.90
CA ILE A 134 -20.01 -10.67 -4.23
C ILE A 134 -20.81 -11.20 -3.03
N PRO A 135 -21.86 -12.00 -3.24
CA PRO A 135 -22.56 -12.67 -2.15
C PRO A 135 -21.61 -13.52 -1.30
N GLY A 136 -21.83 -13.49 0.02
CA GLY A 136 -21.04 -14.24 0.99
C GLY A 136 -19.68 -13.63 1.37
N GLU A 137 -19.29 -12.46 0.82
CA GLU A 137 -17.98 -11.86 1.11
C GLU A 137 -17.74 -11.48 2.58
N ASN A 138 -18.79 -11.43 3.41
CA ASN A 138 -18.72 -11.11 4.84
C ASN A 138 -18.74 -12.36 5.74
N LEU A 139 -18.71 -13.58 5.18
CA LEU A 139 -18.65 -14.81 5.96
C LEU A 139 -17.35 -14.91 6.76
N LYS A 140 -17.38 -15.53 7.94
CA LYS A 140 -16.16 -15.83 8.70
C LYS A 140 -15.25 -16.75 7.89
N GLY A 141 -13.96 -16.43 7.83
CA GLY A 141 -13.01 -17.11 6.94
C GLY A 141 -12.81 -16.41 5.60
N VAL A 142 -13.56 -15.34 5.30
CA VAL A 142 -13.20 -14.40 4.23
C VAL A 142 -12.35 -13.28 4.82
N TYR A 143 -11.14 -13.12 4.31
CA TYR A 143 -10.18 -12.11 4.75
C TYR A 143 -9.74 -11.23 3.60
N LEU A 144 -9.53 -9.95 3.88
CA LEU A 144 -8.88 -9.03 2.97
C LEU A 144 -7.37 -9.20 3.06
N ALA A 145 -6.68 -9.31 1.93
CA ALA A 145 -5.26 -9.72 1.93
C ALA A 145 -4.34 -8.74 2.65
N LEU A 146 -4.57 -7.43 2.53
CA LEU A 146 -3.77 -6.45 3.27
C LEU A 146 -3.91 -6.63 4.78
N ASP A 147 -5.15 -6.69 5.29
CA ASP A 147 -5.42 -6.86 6.72
C ASP A 147 -4.88 -8.19 7.24
N TYR A 148 -5.08 -9.28 6.48
CA TYR A 148 -4.54 -10.61 6.81
C TYR A 148 -3.01 -10.58 6.97
N LEU A 149 -2.29 -10.04 5.98
CA LEU A 149 -0.83 -9.94 6.00
C LEU A 149 -0.33 -8.95 7.06
N TYR A 150 -1.00 -7.80 7.18
CA TYR A 150 -0.67 -6.76 8.14
C TYR A 150 -0.71 -7.30 9.57
N ARG A 151 -1.76 -8.03 9.95
CA ARG A 151 -1.89 -8.66 11.27
C ARG A 151 -0.76 -9.63 11.56
N ILE A 152 -0.42 -10.47 10.58
CA ILE A 152 0.65 -11.48 10.72
C ILE A 152 1.99 -10.79 10.93
N TYR A 153 2.41 -9.93 10.02
CA TYR A 153 3.74 -9.32 10.07
C TYR A 153 3.89 -8.34 11.21
N THR A 154 2.83 -7.62 11.57
CA THR A 154 2.85 -6.73 12.74
C THR A 154 2.91 -7.54 14.04
N SER A 155 2.30 -8.73 14.09
CA SER A 155 2.42 -9.64 15.23
C SER A 155 3.79 -10.33 15.31
N GLU A 156 4.40 -10.71 14.18
CA GLU A 156 5.79 -11.21 14.14
C GLU A 156 6.81 -10.18 14.63
N LEU A 157 6.46 -8.89 14.58
CA LEU A 157 7.27 -7.77 15.09
C LEU A 157 6.92 -7.37 16.53
N ASP A 158 6.06 -8.13 17.22
CA ASP A 158 5.59 -7.89 18.60
C ASP A 158 4.83 -6.56 18.80
N TYR A 159 4.37 -5.92 17.72
CA TYR A 159 3.52 -4.71 17.81
C TYR A 159 2.03 -5.05 17.99
N LEU A 160 1.60 -6.25 17.60
CA LEU A 160 0.24 -6.75 17.83
C LEU A 160 0.26 -8.14 18.49
N PRO A 161 -0.69 -8.44 19.40
CA PRO A 161 -0.73 -9.75 20.03
C PRO A 161 -1.17 -10.83 19.03
N LYS A 162 -0.63 -12.05 19.16
CA LYS A 162 -0.95 -13.17 18.25
C LYS A 162 -2.45 -13.48 18.11
N SER A 163 -3.26 -13.11 19.11
CA SER A 163 -4.72 -13.28 19.09
C SER A 163 -5.43 -12.50 17.99
N VAL A 164 -4.80 -11.47 17.41
CA VAL A 164 -5.40 -10.72 16.29
C VAL A 164 -5.15 -11.36 14.93
N VAL A 165 -4.24 -12.34 14.85
CA VAL A 165 -3.92 -13.06 13.61
C VAL A 165 -5.10 -13.99 13.28
N TYR A 166 -5.61 -13.87 12.06
CA TYR A 166 -6.73 -14.69 11.62
C TYR A 166 -6.36 -16.18 11.54
N PRO A 167 -7.26 -17.08 11.97
CA PRO A 167 -7.06 -18.51 11.76
C PRO A 167 -7.19 -18.84 10.27
N THR A 168 -6.27 -19.66 9.78
CA THR A 168 -6.28 -20.18 8.40
C THR A 168 -6.74 -21.63 8.39
N GLY A 169 -7.72 -21.95 7.54
CA GLY A 169 -8.23 -23.30 7.38
C GLY A 169 -7.31 -24.24 6.59
N ASN A 170 -7.76 -25.45 6.30
CA ASN A 170 -6.96 -26.44 5.57
C ASN A 170 -6.94 -26.15 4.06
N ARG A 171 -8.05 -25.68 3.49
CA ARG A 171 -8.22 -25.37 2.07
C ARG A 171 -8.45 -23.87 1.88
N VAL A 172 -7.51 -23.22 1.22
CA VAL A 172 -7.48 -21.75 1.10
C VAL A 172 -7.56 -21.34 -0.36
N ALA A 173 -8.50 -20.43 -0.68
CA ALA A 173 -8.59 -19.76 -1.97
C ALA A 173 -8.09 -18.32 -1.86
N VAL A 174 -6.94 -18.02 -2.47
CA VAL A 174 -6.42 -16.67 -2.65
C VAL A 174 -6.88 -16.12 -3.99
N ILE A 175 -7.63 -15.01 -3.98
CA ILE A 175 -8.21 -14.42 -5.18
C ILE A 175 -7.31 -13.31 -5.71
N GLY A 176 -6.63 -13.54 -6.83
CA GLY A 176 -5.71 -12.58 -7.44
C GLY A 176 -4.41 -13.22 -7.91
N ALA A 177 -3.51 -12.40 -8.48
CA ALA A 177 -2.18 -12.84 -8.93
C ALA A 177 -1.13 -11.71 -8.84
N GLY A 178 -1.37 -10.74 -7.97
CA GLY A 178 -0.39 -9.70 -7.62
C GLY A 178 0.58 -10.18 -6.55
N LEU A 179 1.55 -9.34 -6.21
CA LEU A 179 2.52 -9.64 -5.17
C LEU A 179 1.86 -9.89 -3.80
N THR A 180 0.79 -9.15 -3.46
CA THR A 180 -0.03 -9.40 -2.26
C THR A 180 -0.64 -10.81 -2.26
N ALA A 181 -1.07 -11.32 -3.44
CA ALA A 181 -1.61 -12.68 -3.56
C ALA A 181 -0.53 -13.75 -3.36
N VAL A 182 0.69 -13.49 -3.85
CA VAL A 182 1.86 -14.37 -3.65
C VAL A 182 2.19 -14.47 -2.17
N ASP A 183 2.30 -13.33 -1.48
CA ASP A 183 2.64 -13.28 -0.06
C ASP A 183 1.53 -13.94 0.79
N ALA A 184 0.25 -13.67 0.48
CA ALA A 184 -0.89 -14.30 1.16
C ALA A 184 -0.92 -15.82 0.98
N ALA A 185 -0.60 -16.33 -0.22
CA ALA A 185 -0.57 -17.77 -0.48
C ALA A 185 0.57 -18.48 0.26
N ILE A 186 1.76 -17.86 0.29
CA ILE A 186 2.91 -18.37 1.06
C ILE A 186 2.58 -18.38 2.55
N GLU A 187 1.91 -17.34 3.04
CA GLU A 187 1.62 -17.24 4.46
C GLU A 187 0.48 -18.15 4.91
N ALA A 188 -0.53 -18.35 4.08
CA ALA A 188 -1.53 -19.39 4.30
C ALA A 188 -0.86 -20.78 4.43
N GLN A 189 0.11 -21.09 3.57
CA GLN A 189 0.89 -22.32 3.66
C GLN A 189 1.72 -22.39 4.95
N ARG A 190 2.36 -21.29 5.38
CA ARG A 190 3.14 -21.22 6.63
C ARG A 190 2.27 -21.39 7.89
N GLN A 191 1.02 -20.95 7.84
CA GLN A 191 0.04 -21.17 8.92
C GLN A 191 -0.53 -22.61 8.95
N GLY A 192 -0.11 -23.48 8.02
CA GLY A 192 -0.46 -24.90 8.05
C GLY A 192 -1.59 -25.31 7.11
N ALA A 193 -2.01 -24.45 6.18
CA ALA A 193 -2.95 -24.84 5.14
C ALA A 193 -2.40 -26.03 4.33
N LYS A 194 -3.22 -27.07 4.19
CA LYS A 194 -2.88 -28.30 3.45
C LYS A 194 -2.96 -28.11 1.95
N GLU A 195 -3.92 -27.30 1.50
CA GLU A 195 -4.10 -26.95 0.10
C GLU A 195 -4.32 -25.46 -0.05
N VAL A 196 -3.47 -24.83 -0.86
CA VAL A 196 -3.61 -23.41 -1.20
C VAL A 196 -3.80 -23.29 -2.70
N TYR A 197 -4.85 -22.58 -3.07
CA TYR A 197 -5.21 -22.28 -4.44
C TYR A 197 -5.09 -20.78 -4.67
N VAL A 198 -4.39 -20.39 -5.73
CA VAL A 198 -4.39 -19.02 -6.23
C VAL A 198 -5.27 -19.00 -7.48
N LEU A 199 -6.43 -18.36 -7.35
CA LEU A 199 -7.44 -18.29 -8.40
C LEU A 199 -7.28 -16.96 -9.15
N TYR A 200 -7.03 -17.04 -10.45
CA TYR A 200 -6.79 -15.86 -11.27
C TYR A 200 -7.67 -15.83 -12.52
N ARG A 201 -8.34 -14.70 -12.74
CA ARG A 201 -9.25 -14.49 -13.87
C ARG A 201 -8.56 -14.38 -15.23
N ARG A 202 -7.22 -14.37 -15.29
CA ARG A 202 -6.41 -14.38 -16.52
C ARG A 202 -5.39 -15.51 -16.46
N THR A 203 -4.36 -15.46 -17.31
CA THR A 203 -3.25 -16.42 -17.32
C THR A 203 -2.03 -15.87 -16.57
N ILE A 204 -1.07 -16.75 -16.30
CA ILE A 204 0.23 -16.46 -15.71
C ILE A 204 1.00 -15.39 -16.48
N ASN A 205 0.76 -15.26 -17.79
CA ASN A 205 1.40 -14.24 -18.62
C ASN A 205 0.90 -12.83 -18.32
N GLU A 206 -0.34 -12.70 -17.80
CA GLU A 206 -0.91 -11.41 -17.39
C GLU A 206 -0.86 -11.17 -15.86
N ALA A 207 -0.23 -12.07 -15.09
CA ALA A 207 -0.15 -11.98 -13.64
C ALA A 207 0.71 -10.77 -13.21
N PRO A 208 0.18 -9.82 -12.40
CA PRO A 208 0.95 -8.66 -11.97
C PRO A 208 2.19 -8.98 -11.14
N ALA A 209 2.21 -10.10 -10.41
CA ALA A 209 3.40 -10.57 -9.70
C ALA A 209 4.55 -10.96 -10.64
N GLY A 210 4.23 -11.24 -11.91
CA GLY A 210 5.17 -11.76 -12.88
C GLY A 210 5.26 -13.29 -12.84
N LYS A 211 5.56 -13.87 -14.01
CA LYS A 211 5.59 -15.32 -14.23
C LYS A 211 6.53 -16.07 -13.28
N MET A 212 7.69 -15.48 -12.94
CA MET A 212 8.67 -16.12 -12.06
C MET A 212 8.13 -16.33 -10.64
N GLU A 213 7.43 -15.34 -10.07
CA GLU A 213 6.83 -15.44 -8.74
C GLU A 213 5.75 -16.53 -8.72
N ILE A 214 4.88 -16.56 -9.73
CA ILE A 214 3.83 -17.58 -9.84
C ILE A 214 4.43 -18.99 -10.02
N GLN A 215 5.47 -19.14 -10.84
CA GLN A 215 6.19 -20.41 -10.96
C GLN A 215 6.85 -20.84 -9.64
N GLY A 216 7.31 -19.87 -8.84
CA GLY A 216 7.79 -20.11 -7.48
C GLY A 216 6.71 -20.71 -6.58
N LEU A 217 5.48 -20.18 -6.60
CA LEU A 217 4.34 -20.75 -5.89
C LEU A 217 4.04 -22.18 -6.33
N ILE A 218 3.98 -22.44 -7.64
CA ILE A 218 3.69 -23.76 -8.19
C ILE A 218 4.74 -24.79 -7.74
N LYS A 219 6.03 -24.42 -7.75
CA LYS A 219 7.13 -25.29 -7.25
C LYS A 219 7.01 -25.60 -5.76
N ARG A 220 6.34 -24.75 -4.98
CA ARG A 220 6.05 -24.96 -3.55
C ARG A 220 4.80 -25.80 -3.30
N GLY A 221 4.16 -26.31 -4.35
CA GLY A 221 2.92 -27.09 -4.25
C GLY A 221 1.64 -26.27 -4.17
N ILE A 222 1.72 -24.94 -4.32
CA ILE A 222 0.55 -24.07 -4.37
C ILE A 222 -0.10 -24.19 -5.76
N LYS A 223 -1.42 -24.43 -5.79
CA LYS A 223 -2.17 -24.68 -7.02
C LYS A 223 -2.55 -23.35 -7.67
N PHE A 224 -2.02 -23.05 -8.84
CA PHE A 224 -2.41 -21.86 -9.61
C PHE A 224 -3.50 -22.23 -10.61
N VAL A 225 -4.69 -21.63 -10.48
CA VAL A 225 -5.84 -21.88 -11.34
C VAL A 225 -6.10 -20.65 -12.20
N GLU A 226 -5.74 -20.76 -13.47
CA GLU A 226 -5.94 -19.71 -14.47
C GLU A 226 -7.39 -19.62 -14.92
N LEU A 227 -7.71 -18.49 -15.57
CA LEU A 227 -8.98 -18.26 -16.24
C LEU A 227 -10.19 -18.60 -15.36
N THR A 228 -10.12 -18.22 -14.09
CA THR A 228 -11.12 -18.55 -13.07
C THR A 228 -11.40 -17.32 -12.23
N ASN A 229 -12.69 -17.00 -12.08
CA ASN A 229 -13.11 -15.91 -11.21
C ASN A 229 -14.10 -16.42 -10.16
N ILE A 230 -14.03 -15.86 -8.96
CA ILE A 230 -15.01 -16.13 -7.91
C ILE A 230 -16.29 -15.34 -8.17
N VAL A 231 -17.44 -15.97 -7.96
CA VAL A 231 -18.77 -15.34 -8.14
C VAL A 231 -19.56 -15.26 -6.84
N GLU A 232 -19.31 -16.16 -5.89
CA GLU A 232 -20.01 -16.23 -4.61
C GLU A 232 -19.19 -17.05 -3.62
N VAL A 233 -19.21 -16.65 -2.35
CA VAL A 233 -18.71 -17.45 -1.22
C VAL A 233 -19.91 -18.14 -0.58
N LEU A 234 -19.83 -19.46 -0.42
CA LEU A 234 -20.92 -20.29 0.07
C LEU A 234 -20.65 -20.73 1.52
N GLY A 235 -21.69 -20.71 2.33
CA GLY A 235 -21.68 -21.19 3.71
C GLY A 235 -22.76 -20.53 4.56
N LYS A 236 -22.97 -21.05 5.77
CA LYS A 236 -23.96 -20.48 6.70
C LYS A 236 -23.37 -19.40 7.59
N ASP A 237 -22.40 -19.78 8.43
CA ASP A 237 -21.75 -18.89 9.41
C ASP A 237 -20.25 -18.67 9.10
N HIS A 238 -19.67 -19.57 8.31
CA HIS A 238 -18.27 -19.56 7.87
C HIS A 238 -18.19 -20.05 6.43
N VAL A 239 -17.04 -19.86 5.78
CA VAL A 239 -16.79 -20.38 4.44
C VAL A 239 -16.82 -21.91 4.46
N GLU A 240 -17.62 -22.50 3.59
CA GLU A 240 -17.69 -23.95 3.35
C GLU A 240 -17.27 -24.28 1.90
N ALA A 241 -17.54 -23.37 0.96
CA ALA A 241 -17.16 -23.51 -0.44
C ALA A 241 -17.09 -22.15 -1.16
N VAL A 242 -16.54 -22.15 -2.36
CA VAL A 242 -16.61 -21.02 -3.29
C VAL A 242 -17.24 -21.47 -4.59
N LYS A 243 -18.14 -20.64 -5.13
CA LYS A 243 -18.65 -20.78 -6.48
C LYS A 243 -17.77 -19.98 -7.42
N LEU A 244 -17.34 -20.62 -8.49
CA LEU A 244 -16.39 -20.11 -9.46
C LEU A 244 -17.00 -20.15 -10.86
N ILE A 245 -16.47 -19.35 -11.77
CA ILE A 245 -16.82 -19.35 -13.18
C ILE A 245 -15.54 -19.37 -14.03
N LYS A 246 -15.55 -20.11 -15.14
CA LYS A 246 -14.44 -20.09 -16.09
C LYS A 246 -14.47 -18.81 -16.90
N MET A 247 -13.28 -18.33 -17.23
CA MET A 247 -13.05 -17.12 -18.01
C MET A 247 -12.41 -17.49 -19.35
N LYS A 248 -12.51 -16.58 -20.32
CA LYS A 248 -11.69 -16.56 -21.53
C LYS A 248 -11.05 -15.17 -21.66
N LEU A 249 -9.94 -15.10 -22.40
CA LEU A 249 -9.33 -13.81 -22.72
C LEU A 249 -10.04 -13.18 -23.93
N GLY A 250 -10.56 -11.98 -23.73
CA GLY A 250 -11.13 -11.12 -24.76
C GLY A 250 -10.15 -10.06 -25.26
N LYS A 251 -10.70 -9.00 -25.85
CA LYS A 251 -9.90 -7.85 -26.32
C LYS A 251 -9.23 -7.12 -25.15
N PRO A 252 -8.11 -6.40 -25.37
CA PRO A 252 -7.46 -5.62 -24.33
C PRO A 252 -8.40 -4.64 -23.62
N ASP A 253 -8.28 -4.56 -22.29
CA ASP A 253 -8.99 -3.61 -21.43
C ASP A 253 -8.26 -2.25 -21.36
N LYS A 254 -8.75 -1.33 -20.52
CA LYS A 254 -8.14 0.00 -20.31
C LYS A 254 -6.69 -0.05 -19.80
N SER A 255 -6.25 -1.17 -19.22
CA SER A 255 -4.86 -1.39 -18.80
C SER A 255 -3.97 -1.93 -19.94
N GLY A 256 -4.54 -2.17 -21.13
CA GLY A 256 -3.86 -2.78 -22.27
C GLY A 256 -3.74 -4.30 -22.17
N ARG A 257 -4.28 -4.93 -21.11
CA ARG A 257 -4.23 -6.38 -20.91
C ARG A 257 -5.50 -7.04 -21.42
N PRO A 258 -5.46 -8.28 -21.95
CA PRO A 258 -6.66 -9.01 -22.34
C PRO A 258 -7.75 -8.97 -21.26
N ALA A 259 -8.95 -8.56 -21.63
CA ALA A 259 -10.09 -8.50 -20.71
C ALA A 259 -10.54 -9.92 -20.35
N PRO A 260 -10.75 -10.24 -19.08
CA PRO A 260 -11.32 -11.52 -18.70
C PRO A 260 -12.83 -11.50 -18.93
N GLU A 261 -13.34 -12.41 -19.77
CA GLU A 261 -14.76 -12.54 -20.10
C GLU A 261 -15.31 -13.85 -19.51
N PRO A 262 -16.43 -13.82 -18.75
CA PRO A 262 -17.01 -15.04 -18.21
C PRO A 262 -17.54 -15.95 -19.33
N ILE A 263 -17.47 -17.26 -19.11
CA ILE A 263 -18.09 -18.27 -19.98
C ILE A 263 -19.40 -18.70 -19.29
N PRO A 264 -20.58 -18.27 -19.77
CA PRO A 264 -21.86 -18.63 -19.13
C PRO A 264 -22.08 -20.14 -19.08
N GLY A 265 -22.63 -20.66 -17.98
CA GLY A 265 -22.88 -22.09 -17.79
C GLY A 265 -21.64 -22.92 -17.43
N SER A 266 -20.50 -22.26 -17.19
CA SER A 266 -19.26 -22.93 -16.77
C SER A 266 -19.04 -22.90 -15.26
N GLU A 267 -20.05 -22.52 -14.49
CA GLU A 267 -19.98 -22.39 -13.04
C GLU A 267 -19.73 -23.74 -12.37
N TYR A 268 -18.88 -23.73 -11.36
CA TYR A 268 -18.59 -24.91 -10.56
C TYR A 268 -18.23 -24.52 -9.13
N THR A 269 -18.29 -25.48 -8.21
CA THR A 269 -18.05 -25.25 -6.79
C THR A 269 -16.78 -25.98 -6.36
N MET A 270 -16.01 -25.35 -5.47
CA MET A 270 -14.88 -25.96 -4.78
C MET A 270 -15.04 -25.78 -3.28
N GLU A 271 -14.89 -26.85 -2.51
CA GLU A 271 -14.86 -26.76 -1.04
C GLU A 271 -13.64 -25.98 -0.57
N MET A 272 -13.86 -24.99 0.30
CA MET A 272 -12.84 -24.09 0.83
C MET A 272 -13.21 -23.74 2.26
N ASP A 273 -12.21 -23.56 3.10
CA ASP A 273 -12.40 -23.18 4.50
C ASP A 273 -12.02 -21.70 4.72
N THR A 274 -11.28 -21.11 3.77
CA THR A 274 -10.78 -19.74 3.85
C THR A 274 -10.68 -19.12 2.47
N VAL A 275 -11.08 -17.85 2.35
CA VAL A 275 -10.93 -17.03 1.15
C VAL A 275 -10.10 -15.81 1.50
N ILE A 276 -9.05 -15.53 0.74
CA ILE A 276 -8.22 -14.33 0.91
C ILE A 276 -8.34 -13.47 -0.34
N ALA A 277 -9.02 -12.32 -0.24
CA ALA A 277 -9.23 -11.39 -1.33
C ALA A 277 -7.99 -10.50 -1.55
N ALA A 278 -7.22 -10.79 -2.60
CA ALA A 278 -6.00 -10.08 -3.00
C ALA A 278 -6.17 -9.38 -4.37
N ILE A 279 -7.28 -8.65 -4.52
CA ILE A 279 -7.69 -8.01 -5.78
C ILE A 279 -7.29 -6.54 -5.90
N GLY A 280 -6.38 -6.10 -5.03
CA GLY A 280 -5.76 -4.78 -5.02
C GLY A 280 -6.25 -3.88 -3.90
N GLU A 281 -5.49 -2.82 -3.70
CA GLU A 281 -5.68 -1.85 -2.61
C GLU A 281 -6.26 -0.53 -3.13
N ILE A 282 -6.73 0.32 -2.22
CA ILE A 282 -7.36 1.60 -2.47
C ILE A 282 -6.51 2.72 -1.86
N PRO A 283 -6.30 3.85 -2.55
CA PRO A 283 -5.64 5.02 -1.97
C PRO A 283 -6.31 5.48 -0.68
N THR A 284 -5.51 5.92 0.28
CA THR A 284 -5.99 6.41 1.58
C THR A 284 -5.55 7.85 1.83
N PRO A 285 -6.06 8.84 1.07
CA PRO A 285 -5.85 10.25 1.40
C PRO A 285 -6.43 10.55 2.79
N PRO A 286 -5.84 11.49 3.56
CA PRO A 286 -6.32 11.82 4.92
C PRO A 286 -7.61 12.66 4.92
N PHE A 287 -8.28 12.79 3.76
CA PHE A 287 -9.44 13.63 3.52
C PHE A 287 -10.37 13.02 2.46
N LYS A 288 -11.59 13.54 2.37
CA LYS A 288 -12.54 13.26 1.27
C LYS A 288 -12.38 14.27 0.14
N ASP A 289 -12.89 13.93 -1.05
CA ASP A 289 -12.82 14.79 -2.23
C ASP A 289 -13.29 16.23 -1.98
N GLY A 290 -12.49 17.21 -2.40
CA GLY A 290 -12.74 18.64 -2.26
C GLY A 290 -12.31 19.26 -0.92
N CYS A 291 -12.04 18.47 0.11
CA CYS A 291 -11.59 18.95 1.41
C CYS A 291 -10.22 19.63 1.32
N CYS A 292 -9.99 20.68 2.14
CA CYS A 292 -8.78 21.52 2.11
C CYS A 292 -8.47 22.17 0.74
N GLY A 293 -9.42 22.17 -0.19
CA GLY A 293 -9.20 22.60 -1.58
C GLY A 293 -8.41 21.60 -2.42
N ILE A 294 -8.40 20.31 -2.03
CA ILE A 294 -7.69 19.24 -2.70
C ILE A 294 -8.70 18.27 -3.33
N LYS A 295 -8.57 18.05 -4.63
CA LYS A 295 -9.40 17.12 -5.41
C LYS A 295 -8.82 15.70 -5.44
N LEU A 296 -9.71 14.73 -5.49
CA LEU A 296 -9.43 13.34 -5.80
C LEU A 296 -9.88 13.03 -7.22
N THR A 297 -9.24 12.04 -7.84
CA THR A 297 -9.72 11.47 -9.10
C THR A 297 -10.92 10.54 -8.83
N PRO A 298 -11.68 10.14 -9.87
CA PRO A 298 -12.73 9.11 -9.73
C PRO A 298 -12.23 7.76 -9.21
N HIS A 299 -10.91 7.52 -9.20
CA HIS A 299 -10.29 6.31 -8.68
C HIS A 299 -9.85 6.44 -7.21
N GLY A 300 -10.12 7.59 -6.57
CA GLY A 300 -9.78 7.87 -5.18
C GLY A 300 -8.33 8.29 -4.95
N THR A 301 -7.50 8.36 -6.00
CA THR A 301 -6.15 8.93 -5.90
C THR A 301 -6.22 10.45 -5.75
N ILE A 302 -5.21 11.08 -5.15
CA ILE A 302 -5.10 12.53 -5.15
C ILE A 302 -4.83 13.02 -6.58
N ASP A 303 -5.61 14.01 -7.04
CA ASP A 303 -5.42 14.61 -8.35
C ASP A 303 -4.16 15.48 -8.34
N ILE A 304 -3.20 15.13 -9.19
CA ILE A 304 -1.91 15.79 -9.29
C ILE A 304 -1.53 16.04 -10.75
N ASP A 305 -0.76 17.10 -10.97
CA ASP A 305 -0.13 17.35 -12.26
C ASP A 305 1.23 16.63 -12.41
N GLN A 306 1.91 16.88 -13.54
CA GLN A 306 3.21 16.27 -13.85
C GLN A 306 4.34 16.63 -12.86
N LYS A 307 4.15 17.67 -12.04
CA LYS A 307 5.09 18.12 -11.01
C LYS A 307 4.60 17.74 -9.60
N HIS A 308 3.68 16.79 -9.48
CA HIS A 308 3.13 16.35 -8.19
C HIS A 308 2.35 17.42 -7.43
N ARG A 309 1.99 18.54 -8.08
CA ARG A 309 1.20 19.61 -7.47
C ARG A 309 -0.24 19.14 -7.37
N THR A 310 -0.84 19.26 -6.19
CA THR A 310 -2.29 19.06 -6.03
C THR A 310 -3.04 20.29 -6.54
N THR A 311 -4.36 20.32 -6.35
CA THR A 311 -5.19 21.51 -6.59
C THR A 311 -5.06 22.60 -5.51
N ARG A 312 -4.43 22.30 -4.36
CA ARG A 312 -4.15 23.29 -3.29
C ARG A 312 -2.70 23.77 -3.37
N LYS A 313 -2.52 25.09 -3.48
CA LYS A 313 -1.20 25.73 -3.51
C LYS A 313 -0.37 25.35 -2.28
N GLY A 314 0.89 24.98 -2.52
CA GLY A 314 1.83 24.54 -1.47
C GLY A 314 1.65 23.09 -1.01
N VAL A 315 0.67 22.37 -1.56
CA VAL A 315 0.41 20.96 -1.24
C VAL A 315 0.72 20.07 -2.44
N PHE A 316 1.49 19.02 -2.18
CA PHE A 316 1.96 18.03 -3.14
C PHE A 316 1.50 16.64 -2.71
N ALA A 317 1.43 15.69 -3.64
CA ALA A 317 1.17 14.29 -3.31
C ALA A 317 2.06 13.34 -4.12
N ALA A 318 2.47 12.24 -3.49
CA ALA A 318 3.38 11.28 -4.10
C ALA A 318 3.17 9.85 -3.62
N GLY A 319 3.68 8.91 -4.42
CA GLY A 319 3.55 7.48 -4.21
C GLY A 319 2.13 6.99 -4.45
N ASP A 320 1.80 5.87 -3.82
CA ASP A 320 0.61 5.10 -4.19
C ASP A 320 -0.71 5.81 -3.88
N VAL A 321 -0.72 6.83 -3.01
CA VAL A 321 -1.91 7.68 -2.79
C VAL A 321 -2.24 8.53 -4.02
N ALA A 322 -1.24 8.86 -4.85
CA ALA A 322 -1.40 9.67 -6.06
C ALA A 322 -1.45 8.82 -7.33
N THR A 323 -0.73 7.68 -7.38
CA THR A 323 -0.62 6.85 -8.59
C THR A 323 -1.38 5.52 -8.53
N GLY A 324 -1.91 5.17 -7.36
CA GLY A 324 -2.37 3.82 -7.06
C GLY A 324 -1.23 2.85 -6.71
N PRO A 325 -1.56 1.62 -6.26
CA PRO A 325 -0.58 0.64 -5.77
C PRO A 325 0.53 0.36 -6.78
N SER A 326 1.78 0.42 -6.34
CA SER A 326 2.95 0.29 -7.22
C SER A 326 4.11 -0.49 -6.60
N LEU A 327 5.28 -0.48 -7.24
CA LEU A 327 6.49 -1.11 -6.71
C LEU A 327 7.23 -0.13 -5.80
N ILE A 328 7.90 -0.63 -4.76
CA ILE A 328 8.69 0.18 -3.79
C ILE A 328 9.60 1.18 -4.50
N GLY A 329 10.35 0.74 -5.52
CA GLY A 329 11.25 1.62 -6.27
C GLY A 329 10.54 2.74 -7.03
N LYS A 330 9.32 2.48 -7.54
CA LYS A 330 8.50 3.49 -8.22
C LYS A 330 7.97 4.51 -7.20
N ALA A 331 7.45 4.06 -6.06
CA ALA A 331 7.00 4.94 -4.99
C ALA A 331 8.15 5.81 -4.44
N LEU A 332 9.34 5.22 -4.23
CA LEU A 332 10.54 5.94 -3.80
C LEU A 332 10.92 7.04 -4.80
N LYS A 333 10.99 6.70 -6.10
CA LYS A 333 11.27 7.67 -7.17
C LYS A 333 10.24 8.79 -7.18
N ASN A 334 8.96 8.45 -7.10
CA ASN A 334 7.84 9.41 -7.11
C ASN A 334 7.95 10.41 -5.95
N GLY A 335 8.34 9.95 -4.75
CA GLY A 335 8.62 10.82 -3.61
C GLY A 335 9.79 11.77 -3.84
N ILE A 336 10.87 11.29 -4.47
CA ILE A 336 12.03 12.12 -4.83
C ILE A 336 11.65 13.17 -5.88
N ASP A 337 10.89 12.78 -6.91
CA ASP A 337 10.41 13.68 -7.95
C ASP A 337 9.52 14.79 -7.35
N ALA A 338 8.62 14.45 -6.42
CA ALA A 338 7.82 15.43 -5.69
C ALA A 338 8.68 16.35 -4.81
N ALA A 339 9.71 15.83 -4.15
CA ALA A 339 10.65 16.64 -3.37
C ALA A 339 11.45 17.63 -4.22
N MET A 340 11.80 17.27 -5.46
CA MET A 340 12.40 18.19 -6.43
C MET A 340 11.45 19.32 -6.81
N ALA A 341 10.15 19.01 -6.99
CA ALA A 341 9.14 20.03 -7.26
C ALA A 341 8.89 20.95 -6.05
N ILE A 342 8.94 20.41 -4.82
CA ILE A 342 8.88 21.19 -3.58
C ILE A 342 10.09 22.12 -3.46
N GLU A 343 11.31 21.64 -3.72
CA GLU A 343 12.51 22.49 -3.75
C GLU A 343 12.33 23.64 -4.77
N GLU A 344 11.89 23.33 -5.99
CA GLU A 344 11.61 24.35 -7.01
C GLU A 344 10.60 25.40 -6.51
N TYR A 345 9.51 24.94 -5.89
CA TYR A 345 8.46 25.80 -5.34
C TYR A 345 8.96 26.74 -4.25
N LEU A 346 9.73 26.21 -3.29
CA LEU A 346 10.26 26.98 -2.15
C LEU A 346 11.30 28.01 -2.62
N LEU A 347 12.20 27.62 -3.53
CA LEU A 347 13.25 28.52 -4.03
C LEU A 347 12.72 29.63 -4.95
N LYS A 348 11.62 29.39 -5.67
CA LYS A 348 11.04 30.37 -6.61
C LYS A 348 9.91 31.21 -5.99
N GLY A 349 9.49 30.93 -4.76
CA GLY A 349 8.42 31.64 -4.06
C GLY A 349 7.01 31.37 -4.59
N GLY A 350 6.77 30.27 -5.31
CA GLY A 350 5.43 29.95 -5.83
C GLY A 350 5.39 28.93 -6.98
N TRP A 351 4.18 28.52 -7.36
CA TRP A 351 3.94 27.79 -8.61
C TRP A 351 4.15 28.76 -9.78
N ARG A 352 5.05 28.43 -10.71
CA ARG A 352 5.02 29.05 -12.05
C ARG A 352 3.98 28.29 -12.87
N GLU A 353 3.10 29.03 -13.54
CA GLU A 353 2.15 28.49 -14.51
C GLU A 353 2.87 27.79 -15.66
#